data_AF-A0A383BSH5-F1
#
_entry.id   AF-A0A383BSH5-F1
#
_cell.length_a   1.000
_cell.length_b   1.000
_cell.length_c   1.000
_cell.angle_alpha   90.00
_cell.angle_beta   90.00
_cell.angle_gamma   90.00
#
_symmetry.space_group_name_H-M   'P 1'
#
loop_
_entity.id
_entity.type
_entity.pdbx_description
1 polymer ?
#
loop_
_entity_poly.entity_id
_entity_poly.type
_entity_poly.pdbx_seq_one_letter_code
_entity_poly.pdbx_strand_id
1 'polypeptide(L)'
;MGPGIIVALTWLGAGDLIDSAVAGGSYGYSLMWAMVIALFVRFIFVSIVAKYQLCNQHGESVIAGFKRLHPWIPIFVGIVAVFFGHFYCSYMVKGIGEASLKLTGFGEPWLWSVLWVTFAAMLIFRGTYKRLEV
;
A
#
# COMPACT_ATOMS: atom_id res chain seq x y z
N MET A 1 -19.37 8.40 3.88
CA MET A 1 -18.16 8.79 3.12
C MET A 1 -17.56 7.51 2.54
N GLY A 2 -17.34 7.40 1.23
CA GLY A 2 -16.93 6.13 0.60
C GLY A 2 -15.58 5.58 1.10
N PRO A 3 -15.18 4.35 0.72
CA PRO A 3 -13.96 3.66 1.20
C PRO A 3 -12.63 4.37 0.87
N GLY A 4 -12.67 5.59 0.32
CA GLY A 4 -11.52 6.34 -0.16
C GLY A 4 -10.47 6.64 0.90
N ILE A 5 -10.85 6.86 2.16
CA ILE A 5 -9.87 7.07 3.26
C ILE A 5 -9.08 5.79 3.54
N ILE A 6 -9.75 4.65 3.60
CA ILE A 6 -9.10 3.35 3.85
C ILE A 6 -8.15 3.03 2.69
N VAL A 7 -8.60 3.25 1.46
CA VAL A 7 -7.76 3.08 0.26
C VAL A 7 -6.56 4.02 0.30
N ALA A 8 -6.74 5.31 0.60
CA ALA A 8 -5.63 6.27 0.69
C ALA A 8 -4.62 5.89 1.78
N LEU A 9 -5.09 5.44 2.94
CA LEU A 9 -4.21 4.99 4.04
C LEU A 9 -3.45 3.71 3.70
N THR A 10 -4.03 2.80 2.91
CA THR A 10 -3.29 1.61 2.42
C THR A 10 -2.24 1.94 1.37
N TRP A 11 -2.36 3.09 0.69
CA TRP A 11 -1.45 3.52 -0.36
C TRP A 11 -0.22 4.29 0.16
N LEU A 12 -0.22 4.66 1.44
CA LEU A 12 0.88 5.37 2.11
C LEU A 12 1.57 4.42 3.08
N GLY A 13 2.73 3.90 2.69
CA GLY A 13 3.51 2.98 3.51
C GLY A 13 4.50 3.70 4.40
N ALA A 14 4.93 3.01 5.46
CA ALA A 14 6.06 3.45 6.27
C ALA A 14 7.34 3.64 5.42
N GLY A 15 7.54 2.80 4.40
CA GLY A 15 8.67 2.92 3.47
C GLY A 15 8.63 4.20 2.63
N ASP A 16 7.47 4.52 2.04
CA ASP A 16 7.31 5.72 1.21
C ASP A 16 7.59 7.01 1.99
N LEU A 17 7.20 7.04 3.27
CA LEU A 17 7.48 8.14 4.20
C LEU A 17 8.98 8.28 4.50
N ILE A 18 9.67 7.16 4.74
CA ILE A 18 11.11 7.15 4.99
C ILE A 18 11.87 7.58 3.74
N ASP A 19 11.55 7.02 2.58
CA ASP A 19 12.21 7.37 1.31
C ASP A 19 12.03 8.84 0.97
N SER A 20 10.82 9.39 1.19
CA SER A 20 10.54 10.81 1.00
C SER A 20 11.33 11.69 1.98
N ALA A 21 11.44 11.29 3.25
CA ALA A 21 12.21 12.02 4.25
C ALA A 21 13.72 11.96 3.98
N VAL A 22 14.25 10.80 3.58
CA VAL A 22 15.65 10.61 3.23
C VAL A 22 15.99 11.39 1.96
N ALA A 23 15.13 11.35 0.94
CA ALA A 23 15.29 12.15 -0.27
C ALA A 23 15.33 13.65 0.03
N GLY A 24 14.40 14.15 0.87
CA GLY A 24 14.38 15.54 1.30
C GLY A 24 15.58 15.95 2.15
N GLY A 25 16.01 15.10 3.09
CA GLY A 25 17.16 15.38 3.94
C GLY A 25 18.51 15.32 3.22
N SER A 26 18.65 14.42 2.24
CA SER A 26 19.92 14.18 1.55
C SER A 26 20.10 15.02 0.30
N TYR A 27 19.00 15.32 -0.41
CA TYR A 27 19.03 16.02 -1.70
C TYR A 27 18.26 17.34 -1.70
N GLY A 28 17.61 17.73 -0.59
CA GLY A 28 16.81 18.95 -0.51
C GLY A 28 15.78 19.03 -1.63
N TYR A 29 15.78 20.14 -2.36
CA TYR A 29 14.86 20.35 -3.49
C TYR A 29 15.37 19.81 -4.83
N SER A 30 16.58 19.21 -4.88
CA SER A 30 17.19 18.74 -6.13
C SER A 30 16.35 17.65 -6.81
N LEU A 31 15.59 16.86 -6.04
CA LEU A 31 14.73 15.77 -6.54
C LEU A 31 13.27 16.17 -6.80
N MET A 32 12.87 17.44 -6.61
CA MET A 32 11.47 17.86 -6.78
C MET A 32 10.95 17.61 -8.20
N TRP A 33 11.78 17.81 -9.23
CA TRP A 33 11.38 17.58 -10.62
C TRP A 33 11.10 16.08 -10.87
N ALA A 34 11.86 15.18 -10.25
CA ALA A 34 11.65 13.73 -10.35
C ALA A 34 10.32 13.31 -9.70
N MET A 35 9.94 13.96 -8.59
CA MET A 35 8.64 13.77 -7.96
C MET A 35 7.48 14.16 -8.89
N VAL A 36 7.59 15.29 -9.60
CA VAL A 36 6.57 15.71 -10.57
C VAL A 36 6.39 14.67 -11.67
N ILE A 37 7.49 14.14 -12.22
CA ILE A 37 7.45 13.09 -13.24
C ILE A 37 6.82 11.80 -12.67
N ALA A 38 7.23 11.39 -11.47
CA ALA A 38 6.69 10.20 -10.82
C ALA A 38 5.17 10.30 -10.61
N LEU A 39 4.68 11.46 -10.15
CA LEU A 39 3.25 11.73 -9.99
C LEU A 39 2.51 11.74 -11.32
N PHE A 40 3.10 12.33 -12.37
CA PHE A 40 2.51 12.35 -13.71
C PHE A 40 2.36 10.94 -14.29
N VAL A 41 3.40 10.12 -14.20
CA VAL A 41 3.38 8.72 -14.65
C VAL A 41 2.35 7.93 -13.84
N ARG A 42 2.34 8.08 -12.51
CA ARG A 42 1.35 7.43 -11.63
C ARG A 42 -0.07 7.81 -12.02
N PHE A 43 -0.31 9.09 -12.29
CA PHE A 43 -1.62 9.59 -12.71
C PHE A 43 -2.09 8.93 -14.01
N ILE A 44 -1.22 8.87 -15.03
CA ILE A 44 -1.53 8.19 -16.30
C ILE A 44 -1.87 6.71 -16.04
N PHE A 45 -1.02 6.02 -15.27
CA PHE A 45 -1.18 4.60 -15.02
C PHE A 45 -2.50 4.28 -14.30
N VAL A 46 -2.80 5.00 -13.21
CA VAL A 46 -4.05 4.86 -12.46
C VAL A 46 -5.25 5.20 -13.34
N SER A 47 -5.15 6.23 -14.17
CA SER A 47 -6.21 6.62 -15.10
C SER A 47 -6.49 5.54 -16.15
N ILE A 48 -5.46 4.89 -16.69
CA ILE A 48 -5.62 3.79 -17.66
C ILE A 48 -6.29 2.59 -16.99
N VAL A 49 -5.86 2.20 -15.79
CA VAL A 49 -6.47 1.08 -15.05
C VAL A 49 -7.93 1.39 -14.71
N ALA A 50 -8.24 2.60 -14.27
CA ALA A 50 -9.61 3.03 -13.99
C ALA A 50 -10.49 3.02 -15.25
N LYS A 51 -9.99 3.56 -16.36
CA LYS A 51 -10.69 3.50 -17.67
C LYS A 51 -10.88 2.06 -18.13
N TYR A 52 -9.89 1.19 -17.93
CA TYR A 52 -10.03 -0.22 -18.25
C TYR A 52 -11.14 -0.85 -17.43
N GLN A 53 -11.22 -0.60 -16.11
CA GLN A 53 -12.33 -1.17 -15.32
C GLN A 53 -13.72 -0.61 -15.69
N LEU A 54 -13.82 0.68 -15.99
CA LEU A 54 -15.11 1.34 -16.23
C LEU A 54 -15.61 1.19 -17.68
N CYS A 55 -14.70 1.23 -18.65
CA CYS A 55 -15.05 1.29 -20.08
C CYS A 55 -14.80 -0.03 -20.81
N ASN A 56 -14.41 -1.09 -20.11
CA ASN A 56 -14.21 -2.40 -20.72
C ASN A 56 -15.55 -2.99 -21.18
N GLN A 57 -15.62 -3.24 -22.49
CA GLN A 57 -16.78 -3.82 -23.17
C GLN A 57 -17.18 -5.20 -22.64
N HIS A 58 -16.25 -5.95 -22.05
CA HIS A 58 -16.47 -7.29 -21.52
C HIS A 58 -16.88 -7.30 -20.05
N GLY A 59 -16.80 -6.17 -19.33
CA GLY A 59 -17.04 -6.11 -17.89
C GLY A 59 -16.11 -7.01 -17.06
N GLU A 60 -14.97 -7.43 -17.61
CA GLU A 60 -14.00 -8.31 -16.95
C GLU A 60 -13.06 -7.52 -16.02
N SER A 61 -12.57 -8.19 -14.98
CA SER A 61 -11.54 -7.64 -14.09
C SER A 61 -10.20 -7.52 -14.81
N VAL A 62 -9.29 -6.68 -14.29
CA VAL A 62 -7.94 -6.51 -14.86
C VAL A 62 -7.19 -7.84 -14.95
N ILE A 63 -7.35 -8.71 -13.94
CA ILE A 63 -6.73 -10.04 -13.89
C ILE A 63 -7.30 -10.97 -14.97
N ALA A 64 -8.62 -10.91 -15.21
CA ALA A 64 -9.26 -11.66 -16.29
C ALA A 64 -8.79 -11.17 -17.67
N GLY A 65 -8.64 -9.84 -17.84
CA GLY A 65 -8.00 -9.24 -19.01
C GLY A 65 -6.59 -9.77 -19.27
N PHE A 66 -5.77 -9.88 -18.21
CA PHE A 66 -4.44 -10.49 -18.33
C PHE A 66 -4.48 -11.96 -18.74
N LYS A 67 -5.45 -12.73 -18.24
CA LYS A 67 -5.64 -14.13 -18.63
C LYS A 67 -5.91 -14.27 -20.13
N ARG A 68 -6.66 -13.33 -20.72
CA ARG A 68 -6.99 -13.30 -22.15
C ARG A 68 -5.75 -13.01 -23.01
N LEU A 69 -4.81 -12.22 -22.51
CA LEU A 69 -3.55 -11.96 -23.20
C LEU A 69 -2.66 -13.21 -23.16
N HIS A 70 -2.46 -13.79 -21.98
CA HIS A 70 -1.77 -15.06 -21.83
C HIS A 70 -2.09 -15.69 -20.46
N PRO A 71 -2.42 -16.99 -20.38
CA PRO A 71 -2.85 -17.65 -19.13
C PRO A 71 -1.79 -17.64 -18.02
N TRP A 72 -0.51 -17.44 -18.36
CA TRP A 72 0.59 -17.33 -17.39
C TRP A 72 0.67 -15.98 -16.69
N ILE A 73 0.16 -14.90 -17.29
CA ILE A 73 0.31 -13.54 -16.73
C ILE A 73 -0.40 -13.40 -15.37
N PRO A 74 -1.63 -13.89 -15.17
CA PRO A 74 -2.28 -13.86 -13.86
C PRO A 74 -1.48 -14.59 -12.77
N ILE A 75 -0.85 -15.71 -13.12
CA ILE A 75 -0.02 -16.49 -12.18
C ILE A 75 1.22 -15.69 -11.81
N PHE A 76 1.93 -15.14 -12.81
CA PHE A 76 3.08 -14.27 -12.59
C PHE A 76 2.72 -13.05 -11.72
N VAL A 77 1.64 -12.34 -12.05
CA VAL A 77 1.15 -11.19 -11.28
C VAL A 77 0.78 -11.60 -9.86
N GLY A 78 0.14 -12.75 -9.68
CA GLY A 78 -0.21 -13.28 -8.35
C GLY A 78 1.03 -13.57 -7.50
N ILE A 79 2.03 -14.23 -8.08
CA ILE A 79 3.31 -14.50 -7.41
C ILE A 79 3.99 -13.18 -7.02
N VAL A 80 4.14 -12.24 -7.96
CA VAL A 80 4.74 -10.94 -7.71
C VAL A 80 3.97 -10.18 -6.63
N ALA A 81 2.64 -10.19 -6.66
CA ALA A 81 1.81 -9.52 -5.66
C ALA A 81 1.97 -10.12 -4.26
N VAL A 82 2.11 -11.44 -4.13
CA VAL A 82 2.37 -12.10 -2.85
C VAL A 82 3.75 -11.72 -2.32
N PHE A 83 4.78 -11.76 -3.16
CA PHE A 83 6.13 -11.37 -2.74
C PHE A 83 6.19 -9.89 -2.33
N PHE A 84 5.73 -8.97 -3.19
CA PHE A 84 5.71 -7.53 -2.87
C PHE A 84 4.83 -7.24 -1.65
N GLY A 85 3.67 -7.87 -1.56
CA GLY A 85 2.78 -7.73 -0.40
C GLY A 85 3.44 -8.17 0.90
N HIS A 86 4.17 -9.30 0.87
CA HIS A 86 4.91 -9.79 2.03
C HIS A 86 6.02 -8.83 2.46
N PHE A 87 6.84 -8.34 1.53
CA PHE A 87 7.90 -7.39 1.84
C PHE A 87 7.33 -6.07 2.38
N TYR A 88 6.33 -5.52 1.71
CA TYR A 88 5.69 -4.27 2.11
C TYR A 88 5.06 -4.37 3.51
N CYS A 89 4.32 -5.45 3.77
CA CYS A 89 3.75 -5.71 5.11
C CYS A 89 4.85 -5.84 6.17
N SER A 90 5.94 -6.56 5.86
CA SER A 90 7.05 -6.75 6.80
C SER A 90 7.70 -5.41 7.19
N TYR A 91 7.90 -4.51 6.23
CA TYR A 91 8.39 -3.15 6.50
C TYR A 91 7.42 -2.35 7.37
N MET A 92 6.12 -2.42 7.10
CA MET A 92 5.11 -1.69 7.87
C MET A 92 5.02 -2.19 9.33
N VAL A 93 5.04 -3.51 9.53
CA VAL A 93 5.02 -4.14 10.85
C VAL A 93 6.26 -3.77 11.67
N LYS A 94 7.43 -3.75 11.04
CA LYS A 94 8.66 -3.28 11.69
C LYS A 94 8.57 -1.78 12.00
N GLY A 95 8.11 -0.98 11.05
CA GLY A 95 8.01 0.48 11.18
C GLY A 95 7.13 0.92 12.35
N ILE A 96 5.96 0.30 12.53
CA ILE A 96 5.06 0.65 13.65
C ILE A 96 5.62 0.20 15.01
N GLY A 97 6.37 -0.91 15.05
CA GLY A 97 7.05 -1.36 16.28
C GLY A 97 8.15 -0.40 16.72
N GLU A 98 9.02 -0.01 15.78
CA GLU A 98 10.09 0.97 15.99
C GLU A 98 9.54 2.36 16.38
N ALA A 99 8.48 2.81 15.71
CA ALA A 99 7.83 4.08 16.03
C ALA A 99 7.23 4.07 17.44
N SER A 100 6.57 2.97 17.83
CA SER A 100 5.97 2.83 19.17
C SER A 100 7.03 2.83 20.27
N LEU A 101 8.17 2.16 20.05
CA LEU A 101 9.30 2.21 20.98
C LEU A 101 9.82 3.63 21.13
N LYS A 102 10.07 4.34 20.02
CA LYS A 102 10.61 5.70 20.05
C LYS A 102 9.66 6.70 20.70
N LEU A 103 8.35 6.49 20.58
CA LEU A 103 7.32 7.34 21.19
C LEU A 103 7.15 7.09 22.69
N THR A 104 7.24 5.82 23.12
CA THR A 104 6.96 5.44 24.52
C THR A 104 8.21 5.35 25.39
N GLY A 105 9.39 5.18 24.77
CA GLY A 105 10.67 4.99 25.46
C GLY A 105 10.78 3.66 26.21
N PHE A 106 9.85 2.71 25.99
CA PHE A 106 9.75 1.49 26.78
C PHE A 106 9.48 0.25 25.94
N GLY A 107 10.06 -0.88 26.36
CA GLY A 107 9.87 -2.20 25.75
C GLY A 107 10.78 -2.47 24.56
N GLU A 108 10.45 -3.52 23.81
CA GLU A 108 11.19 -3.95 22.61
C GLU A 108 10.33 -3.75 21.35
N PRO A 109 10.91 -3.41 20.18
CA PRO A 109 10.14 -3.11 18.97
C PRO A 109 9.23 -4.26 18.54
N TRP A 110 9.69 -5.51 18.69
CA TRP A 110 8.94 -6.69 18.26
C TRP A 110 7.67 -6.91 19.10
N LEU A 111 7.69 -6.55 20.40
CA LEU A 111 6.51 -6.64 21.27
C LEU A 111 5.42 -5.69 20.79
N TRP A 112 5.82 -4.45 20.45
CA TRP A 112 4.92 -3.45 19.89
C TRP A 112 4.37 -3.89 18.53
N SER A 113 5.21 -4.45 17.65
CA SER A 113 4.77 -5.01 16.36
C SER A 113 3.72 -6.10 16.55
N VAL A 114 3.94 -7.07 17.45
CA VAL A 114 2.99 -8.15 17.74
C VAL A 114 1.69 -7.59 18.32
N LEU A 115 1.77 -6.63 19.25
CA LEU A 115 0.60 -5.96 19.82
C LEU A 115 -0.26 -5.31 18.72
N TRP A 116 0.35 -4.51 17.84
CA TRP A 116 -0.41 -3.82 16.78
C TRP A 116 -0.97 -4.79 15.73
N VAL A 117 -0.23 -5.83 15.35
CA VAL A 117 -0.71 -6.85 14.41
C VAL A 117 -1.88 -7.64 15.01
N THR A 118 -1.79 -8.04 16.27
CA THR A 118 -2.88 -8.75 16.95
C THR A 118 -4.10 -7.85 17.14
N PHE A 119 -3.90 -6.58 17.47
CA PHE A 119 -4.98 -5.60 17.55
C PHE A 119 -5.68 -5.40 16.20
N ALA A 120 -4.91 -5.21 15.12
CA ALA A 120 -5.45 -5.10 13.76
C ALA A 120 -6.22 -6.36 13.35
N ALA A 121 -5.66 -7.55 13.60
CA ALA A 121 -6.32 -8.83 13.34
C ALA A 121 -7.65 -8.93 14.11
N MET A 122 -7.67 -8.59 15.40
CA MET A 122 -8.90 -8.59 16.20
C MET A 122 -9.98 -7.65 15.63
N LEU A 123 -9.59 -6.45 15.16
CA LEU A 123 -10.53 -5.51 14.53
C LEU A 123 -11.09 -6.07 13.22
N ILE A 124 -10.26 -6.73 12.41
CA ILE A 124 -10.66 -7.40 11.18
C ILE A 124 -11.68 -8.49 11.46
N PHE A 125 -11.36 -9.42 12.37
CA PHE A 125 -12.22 -10.57 12.69
C PHE A 125 -13.54 -10.17 13.35
N ARG A 126 -13.59 -9.02 14.04
CA ARG A 126 -14.83 -8.48 14.63
C ARG A 126 -15.76 -7.79 13.63
N GLY A 127 -15.43 -7.75 12.33
CA GLY A 127 -16.30 -7.16 11.30
C GLY A 127 -16.55 -5.66 11.49
N THR A 128 -15.65 -4.97 12.22
CA THR A 128 -15.82 -3.54 12.57
C THR A 128 -15.69 -2.61 11.36
N TYR A 129 -15.28 -3.14 10.21
CA TYR A 129 -15.26 -2.42 8.93
C TYR A 129 -16.60 -1.74 8.59
N LYS A 130 -17.74 -2.39 8.88
CA LYS A 130 -19.07 -1.77 8.65
C LYS A 130 -19.36 -0.54 9.53
N ARG A 131 -18.62 -0.32 10.63
CA ARG A 131 -18.79 0.85 11.53
C ARG A 131 -17.74 1.94 11.32
N LEU A 132 -16.60 1.63 10.72
CA LEU A 132 -15.53 2.60 10.45
C LEU A 132 -15.75 3.36 9.12
N GLU A 133 -16.66 2.89 8.27
CA GLU A 133 -17.00 3.46 6.95
C GLU A 133 -18.25 4.39 6.95
N VAL A 134 -18.52 5.12 8.04
CA VAL A 134 -19.60 6.13 8.06
C VAL A 134 -19.16 7.43 7.38
#